data_AF-A0A182SA61-F1
#
_entry.id   AF-A0A182SA61-F1
#
_cell.length_a   1.000
_cell.length_b   1.000
_cell.length_c   1.000
_cell.angle_alpha   90.00
_cell.angle_beta   90.00
_cell.angle_gamma   90.00
#
_symmetry.space_group_name_H-M   'P 1'
#
loop_
_entity.id
_entity.type
_entity.pdbx_description
1 polymer ?
#
loop_
_entity_poly.entity_id
_entity_poly.type
_entity_poly.pdbx_seq_one_letter_code
_entity_poly.pdbx_strand_id
1 'polypeptide(L)'
;MAQSLSTESCSSLSTLAETDTTVSNVVDEESSDGLEQSRPKRNERHEKLGFKPQKELFCNKFLPYADKLDDESQANLESIKNNLGKVVAMREMGPAVMMCIRNLVTYIKLYGMKFSKEDHVKFVQLLLEMLVIPKLDPDAINKISEAIFFLLRKREWLSTEDLQIEWRPLYDLFHLLVSRLSKKGELFNTTTKNQTENTKSPLAMLLEAAAERMGYEVSTVAQYLGIEMDADGLEKS
;
A
#
# COMPACT_ATOMS: atom_id res chain seq x y z
N MET A 1 -64.37 -2.52 16.09
CA MET A 1 -65.35 -3.55 16.45
C MET A 1 -64.78 -4.87 15.95
N ALA A 2 -64.55 -5.80 16.89
CA ALA A 2 -64.58 -7.27 16.78
C ALA A 2 -63.92 -8.01 15.59
N GLN A 3 -63.40 -9.23 15.69
CA GLN A 3 -62.90 -10.13 16.74
C GLN A 3 -62.28 -11.33 15.97
N SER A 4 -61.28 -11.97 16.58
CA SER A 4 -60.52 -13.17 16.20
C SER A 4 -61.32 -14.48 16.15
N LEU A 5 -60.90 -15.47 15.32
CA LEU A 5 -61.00 -16.96 15.54
C LEU A 5 -59.91 -17.65 14.65
N SER A 6 -58.83 -18.25 15.18
CA SER A 6 -58.64 -19.62 15.75
C SER A 6 -58.83 -20.76 14.73
N THR A 7 -57.75 -21.38 14.20
CA THR A 7 -57.01 -22.58 14.70
C THR A 7 -57.84 -23.88 14.71
N GLU A 8 -57.55 -24.77 13.76
CA GLU A 8 -57.88 -26.19 13.88
C GLU A 8 -56.59 -27.02 13.91
N SER A 9 -56.45 -27.75 15.02
CA SER A 9 -55.54 -28.86 15.21
C SER A 9 -56.28 -30.15 14.83
N CYS A 10 -55.58 -31.11 14.21
CA CYS A 10 -56.03 -32.50 14.22
C CYS A 10 -54.83 -33.43 14.37
N SER A 11 -54.69 -33.94 15.59
CA SER A 11 -53.84 -35.06 15.99
C SER A 11 -54.44 -36.39 15.58
N SER A 12 -53.63 -37.37 15.22
CA SER A 12 -53.97 -38.79 15.37
C SER A 12 -52.69 -39.61 15.63
N LEU A 13 -52.71 -40.25 16.78
CA LEU A 13 -51.76 -41.25 17.30
C LEU A 13 -52.04 -42.62 16.65
N SER A 14 -50.98 -43.40 16.41
CA SER A 14 -51.02 -44.86 16.62
C SER A 14 -49.63 -45.44 16.82
N THR A 15 -49.44 -45.95 18.02
CA THR A 15 -48.38 -46.77 18.60
C THR A 15 -48.20 -48.11 17.90
N LEU A 16 -46.95 -48.61 17.74
CA LEU A 16 -46.57 -50.03 17.96
C LEU A 16 -45.03 -50.26 17.89
N ALA A 17 -44.54 -50.82 18.99
CA ALA A 17 -43.35 -51.61 19.34
C ALA A 17 -42.17 -51.85 18.35
N GLU A 18 -40.97 -51.57 18.89
CA GLU A 18 -39.70 -52.32 18.92
C GLU A 18 -39.38 -53.40 17.87
N THR A 19 -38.23 -53.25 17.20
CA THR A 19 -37.15 -54.27 17.11
C THR A 19 -35.80 -53.60 16.80
N ASP A 20 -34.80 -53.85 17.64
CA ASP A 20 -33.39 -53.57 17.37
C ASP A 20 -32.89 -54.33 16.13
N THR A 21 -32.17 -53.66 15.24
CA THR A 21 -31.24 -54.32 14.32
C THR A 21 -30.06 -53.38 14.07
N THR A 22 -28.97 -53.68 14.76
CA THR A 22 -27.60 -53.30 14.45
C THR A 22 -27.28 -53.62 12.99
N VAL A 23 -27.02 -52.61 12.16
CA VAL A 23 -26.39 -52.79 10.85
C VAL A 23 -24.99 -52.21 10.91
N SER A 24 -24.05 -53.11 11.13
CA SER A 24 -22.63 -52.95 10.82
C SER A 24 -22.47 -52.76 9.32
N ASN A 25 -21.86 -51.64 8.89
CA ASN A 25 -21.23 -51.57 7.58
C ASN A 25 -19.73 -51.63 7.79
N VAL A 26 -19.21 -52.86 7.77
CA VAL A 26 -17.81 -53.17 7.52
C VAL A 26 -17.70 -53.33 6.00
N VAL A 27 -16.83 -52.55 5.36
CA VAL A 27 -16.39 -52.83 3.99
C VAL A 27 -14.88 -52.58 3.97
N ASP A 28 -14.15 -53.69 3.76
CA ASP A 28 -12.71 -53.87 3.66
C ASP A 28 -12.09 -52.99 2.53
N GLU A 29 -10.96 -52.30 2.76
CA GLU A 29 -9.55 -52.78 2.58
C GLU A 29 -9.22 -53.20 1.14
N GLU A 30 -8.72 -52.24 0.35
CA GLU A 30 -7.41 -52.26 -0.32
C GLU A 30 -7.43 -51.33 -1.55
N SER A 31 -6.76 -50.17 -1.43
CA SER A 31 -6.21 -49.50 -2.61
C SER A 31 -4.95 -48.73 -2.24
N SER A 32 -3.84 -49.30 -2.72
CA SER A 32 -2.49 -48.77 -2.76
C SER A 32 -2.41 -47.36 -3.33
N ASP A 33 -2.05 -46.38 -2.49
CA ASP A 33 -1.07 -45.36 -2.88
C ASP A 33 -0.43 -44.74 -1.62
N GLY A 34 0.65 -45.36 -1.17
CA GLY A 34 1.45 -44.85 -0.07
C GLY A 34 2.30 -43.68 -0.55
N LEU A 35 1.83 -42.44 -0.32
CA LEU A 35 2.66 -41.21 -0.26
C LEU A 35 1.89 -39.96 0.23
N GLU A 36 0.85 -40.09 1.08
CA GLU A 36 0.14 -38.93 1.68
C GLU A 36 0.52 -38.66 3.15
N GLN A 37 1.75 -38.98 3.55
CA GLN A 37 2.25 -38.68 4.90
C GLN A 37 3.08 -37.42 4.90
N SER A 38 2.43 -36.26 5.10
CA SER A 38 3.04 -35.02 5.66
C SER A 38 2.17 -33.76 5.50
N ARG A 39 0.95 -33.83 4.93
CA ARG A 39 0.09 -32.65 4.92
C ARG A 39 -0.53 -32.46 6.31
N PRO A 40 -0.18 -31.40 7.07
CA PRO A 40 -0.89 -31.09 8.29
C PRO A 40 -2.36 -30.90 7.94
N LYS A 41 -3.24 -31.48 8.75
CA LYS A 41 -4.68 -31.27 8.58
C LYS A 41 -4.92 -29.76 8.59
N ARG A 42 -5.90 -29.28 7.81
CA ARG A 42 -6.22 -27.84 7.69
C ARG A 42 -6.33 -27.14 9.05
N ASN A 43 -6.65 -27.91 10.09
CA ASN A 43 -6.76 -27.41 11.45
C ASN A 43 -5.41 -27.20 12.16
N GLU A 44 -4.45 -28.09 11.96
CA GLU A 44 -3.12 -28.02 12.61
C GLU A 44 -2.31 -26.82 12.07
N ARG A 45 -2.51 -26.45 10.80
CA ARG A 45 -1.78 -25.35 10.17
C ARG A 45 -2.21 -23.96 10.67
N HIS A 46 -3.49 -23.78 10.99
CA HIS A 46 -3.96 -22.49 11.54
C HIS A 46 -3.53 -22.29 12.99
N GLU A 47 -3.43 -23.38 13.77
CA GLU A 47 -2.87 -23.36 15.12
C GLU A 47 -1.37 -23.04 15.09
N LYS A 48 -0.61 -23.65 14.16
CA LYS A 48 0.83 -23.34 14.00
C LYS A 48 1.08 -21.87 13.62
N LEU A 49 0.26 -21.30 12.74
CA LEU A 49 0.40 -19.91 12.28
C LEU A 49 -0.17 -18.89 13.29
N GLY A 50 -1.06 -19.29 14.19
CA GLY A 50 -1.75 -18.39 15.12
C GLY A 50 -2.80 -17.47 14.47
N PHE A 51 -3.01 -17.56 13.15
CA PHE A 51 -4.04 -16.84 12.42
C PHE A 51 -4.53 -17.65 11.22
N LYS A 52 -5.69 -17.26 10.67
CA LYS A 52 -6.24 -17.83 9.44
C LYS A 52 -5.88 -16.94 8.23
N PRO A 53 -5.03 -17.40 7.30
CA PRO A 53 -4.76 -16.68 6.06
C PRO A 53 -6.03 -16.48 5.24
N GLN A 54 -6.24 -15.29 4.68
CA GLN A 54 -7.41 -15.01 3.83
C GLN A 54 -7.31 -15.74 2.48
N LYS A 55 -6.27 -15.43 1.70
CA LYS A 55 -6.10 -16.01 0.36
C LYS A 55 -4.63 -16.11 -0.03
N GLU A 56 -4.10 -17.30 0.11
CA GLU A 56 -2.74 -17.64 -0.33
C GLU A 56 -2.66 -17.84 -1.84
N LEU A 57 -1.47 -17.65 -2.39
CA LEU A 57 -1.18 -18.06 -3.76
C LEU A 57 -1.18 -19.58 -3.88
N PHE A 58 -1.97 -20.08 -4.83
CA PHE A 58 -2.14 -21.51 -5.06
C PHE A 58 -0.84 -22.20 -5.45
N CYS A 59 -0.03 -21.55 -6.29
CA CYS A 59 1.23 -22.10 -6.81
C CYS A 59 2.27 -22.39 -5.71
N ASN A 60 2.24 -21.67 -4.59
CA ASN A 60 3.22 -21.83 -3.51
C ASN A 60 3.20 -23.24 -2.88
N LYS A 61 2.07 -23.95 -3.00
CA LYS A 61 1.92 -25.33 -2.51
C LYS A 61 2.66 -26.37 -3.35
N PHE A 62 3.09 -26.01 -4.56
CA PHE A 62 3.79 -26.90 -5.50
C PHE A 62 5.28 -26.62 -5.56
N LEU A 63 5.78 -25.71 -4.72
CA LEU A 63 7.20 -25.44 -4.64
C LEU A 63 7.92 -26.60 -3.93
N PRO A 64 9.14 -26.99 -4.35
CA PRO A 64 9.92 -28.06 -3.72
C PRO A 64 10.23 -27.84 -2.23
N TYR A 65 10.07 -26.61 -1.74
CA TYR A 65 10.34 -26.21 -0.36
C TYR A 65 9.10 -25.59 0.32
N ALA A 66 7.89 -25.99 -0.11
CA ALA A 66 6.63 -25.45 0.41
C ALA A 66 6.52 -25.51 1.94
N ASP A 67 7.15 -26.51 2.57
CA ASP A 67 7.14 -26.70 4.02
C ASP A 67 7.81 -25.56 4.79
N LYS A 68 8.79 -24.87 4.18
CA LYS A 68 9.53 -23.76 4.80
C LYS A 68 8.86 -22.41 4.60
N LEU A 69 7.90 -22.31 3.67
CA LEU A 69 7.27 -21.05 3.29
C LEU A 69 6.41 -20.45 4.40
N ASP A 70 5.89 -21.27 5.31
CA ASP A 70 5.09 -20.79 6.44
C ASP A 70 5.96 -19.96 7.38
N ASP A 71 7.08 -20.52 7.84
CA ASP A 71 7.99 -19.87 8.76
C ASP A 71 8.64 -18.62 8.12
N GLU A 72 9.05 -18.70 6.84
CA GLU A 72 9.60 -17.56 6.09
C GLU A 72 8.59 -16.42 5.94
N SER A 73 7.36 -16.76 5.55
CA SER A 73 6.32 -15.74 5.36
C SER A 73 5.90 -15.06 6.68
N GLN A 74 5.98 -15.77 7.81
CA GLN A 74 5.68 -15.21 9.11
C GLN A 74 6.77 -14.23 9.54
N ALA A 75 8.05 -14.62 9.42
CA ALA A 75 9.18 -13.74 9.70
C ALA A 75 9.15 -12.47 8.83
N ASN A 76 8.84 -12.63 7.54
CA ASN A 76 8.69 -11.50 6.62
C ASN A 76 7.52 -10.58 7.01
N LEU A 77 6.37 -11.14 7.37
CA LEU A 77 5.20 -10.36 7.80
C LEU A 77 5.49 -9.58 9.10
N GLU A 78 6.13 -10.22 10.08
CA GLU A 78 6.55 -9.58 11.34
C GLU A 78 7.54 -8.44 11.08
N SER A 79 8.52 -8.65 10.20
CA SER A 79 9.46 -7.61 9.79
C SER A 79 8.74 -6.42 9.13
N ILE A 80 7.78 -6.68 8.23
CA ILE A 80 6.97 -5.63 7.59
C ILE A 80 6.17 -4.84 8.63
N LYS A 81 5.47 -5.51 9.55
CA LYS A 81 4.70 -4.85 10.62
C LYS A 81 5.60 -3.98 11.50
N ASN A 82 6.74 -4.52 11.91
CA ASN A 82 7.70 -3.81 12.76
C ASN A 82 8.29 -2.59 12.05
N ASN A 83 8.70 -2.73 10.80
CA ASN A 83 9.30 -1.64 10.05
C ASN A 83 8.27 -0.55 9.74
N LEU A 84 7.05 -0.92 9.34
CA LEU A 84 5.98 0.04 9.11
C LEU A 84 5.61 0.79 10.39
N GLY A 85 5.49 0.10 11.52
CA GLY A 85 5.25 0.72 12.82
C GLY A 85 6.37 1.67 13.27
N LYS A 86 7.64 1.27 13.08
CA LYS A 86 8.81 2.13 13.40
C LYS A 86 8.81 3.41 12.57
N VAL A 87 8.59 3.29 11.26
CA VAL A 87 8.64 4.44 10.36
C VAL A 87 7.50 5.42 10.65
N VAL A 88 6.30 4.91 10.93
CA VAL A 88 5.16 5.75 11.34
C VAL A 88 5.45 6.44 12.68
N ALA A 89 6.04 5.73 13.65
CA ALA A 89 6.42 6.30 14.94
C ALA A 89 7.49 7.41 14.80
N MET A 90 8.46 7.23 13.89
CA MET A 90 9.51 8.21 13.61
C MET A 90 9.01 9.40 12.76
N ARG A 91 7.81 9.30 12.15
CA ARG A 91 7.24 10.29 11.21
C ARG A 91 8.14 10.60 10.00
N GLU A 92 9.01 9.68 9.64
CA GLU A 92 9.92 9.83 8.52
C GLU A 92 9.25 9.38 7.21
N MET A 93 8.55 10.28 6.52
CA MET A 93 7.89 9.99 5.23
C MET A 93 8.87 9.91 4.03
N GLY A 94 10.16 9.71 4.29
CA GLY A 94 11.22 9.64 3.30
C GLY A 94 11.37 8.25 2.66
N PRO A 95 12.59 7.85 2.23
CA PRO A 95 12.81 6.60 1.51
C PRO A 95 12.50 5.35 2.36
N ALA A 96 12.50 5.46 3.69
CA ALA A 96 12.20 4.36 4.61
C ALA A 96 10.75 3.86 4.46
N VAL A 97 9.76 4.77 4.39
CA VAL A 97 8.36 4.41 4.10
C VAL A 97 8.26 3.67 2.77
N MET A 98 8.89 4.21 1.73
CA MET A 98 8.82 3.65 0.39
C MET A 98 9.36 2.22 0.34
N MET A 99 10.47 1.95 1.04
CA MET A 99 11.02 0.60 1.16
C MET A 99 10.07 -0.35 1.91
N CYS A 100 9.47 0.10 3.02
CA CYS A 100 8.52 -0.72 3.78
C CYS A 100 7.28 -1.08 2.94
N ILE A 101 6.75 -0.11 2.19
CA ILE A 101 5.60 -0.31 1.29
C ILE A 101 5.98 -1.26 0.16
N ARG A 102 7.17 -1.10 -0.44
CA ARG A 102 7.67 -2.02 -1.47
C ARG A 102 7.77 -3.46 -0.94
N ASN A 103 8.23 -3.63 0.29
CA ASN A 103 8.30 -4.95 0.92
C ASN A 103 6.90 -5.55 1.12
N LEU A 104 5.92 -4.74 1.53
CA LEU A 104 4.52 -5.17 1.65
C LEU A 104 3.94 -5.59 0.28
N VAL A 105 4.12 -4.79 -0.76
CA VAL A 105 3.65 -5.14 -2.11
C VAL A 105 4.33 -6.40 -2.63
N THR A 106 5.62 -6.56 -2.38
CA THR A 106 6.39 -7.76 -2.75
C THR A 106 5.88 -8.98 -2.00
N TYR A 107 5.59 -8.85 -0.71
CA TYR A 107 4.98 -9.90 0.10
C TYR A 107 3.65 -10.37 -0.47
N ILE A 108 2.75 -9.43 -0.82
CA ILE A 108 1.45 -9.75 -1.42
C ILE A 108 1.64 -10.47 -2.78
N LYS A 109 2.63 -10.05 -3.58
CA LYS A 109 2.94 -10.70 -4.86
C LYS A 109 3.51 -12.11 -4.70
N LEU A 110 4.28 -12.38 -3.64
CA LEU A 110 4.94 -13.67 -3.41
C LEU A 110 4.05 -14.68 -2.67
N TYR A 111 3.32 -14.24 -1.64
CA TYR A 111 2.54 -15.14 -0.78
C TYR A 111 1.03 -14.97 -0.91
N GLY A 112 0.57 -13.88 -1.52
CA GLY A 112 -0.83 -13.48 -1.54
C GLY A 112 -1.25 -12.75 -0.27
N MET A 113 -2.52 -12.89 0.09
CA MET A 113 -3.12 -12.32 1.31
C MET A 113 -2.91 -13.29 2.48
N LYS A 114 -1.65 -13.56 2.82
CA LYS A 114 -1.25 -14.48 3.90
C LYS A 114 -1.12 -13.78 5.25
N PHE A 115 -2.17 -13.05 5.62
CA PHE A 115 -2.30 -12.40 6.93
C PHE A 115 -3.75 -12.50 7.41
N SER A 116 -3.97 -12.15 8.67
CA SER A 116 -5.31 -12.12 9.26
C SER A 116 -6.17 -11.01 8.64
N LYS A 117 -7.49 -11.16 8.69
CA LYS A 117 -8.43 -10.12 8.26
C LYS A 117 -8.26 -8.82 9.06
N GLU A 118 -7.95 -8.94 10.35
CA GLU A 118 -7.68 -7.78 11.22
C GLU A 118 -6.44 -7.01 10.79
N ASP A 119 -5.35 -7.72 10.46
CA ASP A 119 -4.14 -7.09 9.95
C ASP A 119 -4.39 -6.43 8.59
N HIS A 120 -5.19 -7.06 7.72
CA HIS A 120 -5.58 -6.47 6.44
C HIS A 120 -6.24 -5.10 6.63
N VAL A 121 -7.24 -5.01 7.51
CA VAL A 121 -7.94 -3.76 7.82
C VAL A 121 -6.95 -2.71 8.36
N LYS A 122 -6.10 -3.10 9.32
CA LYS A 122 -5.09 -2.20 9.90
C LYS A 122 -4.10 -1.67 8.86
N PHE A 123 -3.63 -2.52 7.93
CA PHE A 123 -2.76 -2.07 6.84
C PHE A 123 -3.46 -1.04 5.94
N VAL A 124 -4.72 -1.28 5.58
CA VAL A 124 -5.47 -0.35 4.73
C VAL A 124 -5.72 0.98 5.43
N GLN A 125 -6.18 0.95 6.69
CA GLN A 125 -6.40 2.15 7.51
C GLN A 125 -5.11 2.97 7.66
N LEU A 126 -4.02 2.31 8.05
CA LEU A 126 -2.74 2.97 8.23
C LEU A 126 -2.24 3.64 6.94
N LEU A 127 -2.31 2.93 5.80
CA LEU A 127 -1.88 3.49 4.52
C LEU A 127 -2.78 4.65 4.06
N LEU A 128 -4.08 4.58 4.32
CA LEU A 128 -5.00 5.69 4.02
C LEU A 128 -4.69 6.92 4.89
N GLU A 129 -4.43 6.74 6.18
CA GLU A 129 -4.02 7.84 7.07
C GLU A 129 -2.69 8.46 6.63
N MET A 130 -1.71 7.63 6.23
CA MET A 130 -0.44 8.08 5.68
C MET A 130 -0.60 8.88 4.38
N LEU A 131 -1.60 8.54 3.55
CA LEU A 131 -1.87 9.20 2.28
C LEU A 131 -2.44 10.62 2.46
N VAL A 132 -3.16 10.86 3.56
CA VAL A 132 -3.81 12.15 3.85
C VAL A 132 -2.83 13.17 4.44
N ILE A 133 -1.60 12.77 4.75
CA ILE A 133 -0.57 13.68 5.27
C ILE A 133 -0.30 14.81 4.26
N PRO A 134 -0.43 16.09 4.65
CA PRO A 134 -0.23 17.20 3.72
C PRO A 134 1.24 17.31 3.28
N LYS A 135 1.46 17.76 2.04
CA LYS A 135 2.80 17.97 1.43
C LYS A 135 3.63 16.68 1.31
N LEU A 136 2.97 15.55 1.09
CA LEU A 136 3.64 14.29 0.77
C LEU A 136 4.24 14.32 -0.65
N ASP A 137 5.40 13.70 -0.83
CA ASP A 137 6.09 13.55 -2.12
C ASP A 137 5.24 12.75 -3.13
N PRO A 138 5.18 13.09 -4.44
CA PRO A 138 4.37 12.36 -5.42
C PRO A 138 4.72 10.89 -5.49
N ASP A 139 6.00 10.56 -5.36
CA ASP A 139 6.45 9.17 -5.44
C ASP A 139 5.95 8.38 -4.24
N ALA A 140 5.98 8.96 -3.05
CA ALA A 140 5.36 8.37 -1.86
C ALA A 140 3.85 8.19 -2.04
N ILE A 141 3.14 9.20 -2.55
CA ILE A 141 1.70 9.12 -2.86
C ILE A 141 1.42 7.98 -3.83
N ASN A 142 2.17 7.89 -4.92
CA ASN A 142 2.04 6.83 -5.94
C ASN A 142 2.27 5.45 -5.33
N LYS A 143 3.30 5.28 -4.49
CA LYS A 143 3.63 3.99 -3.86
C LYS A 143 2.60 3.56 -2.83
N ILE A 144 2.14 4.48 -1.99
CA ILE A 144 1.05 4.21 -1.04
C ILE A 144 -0.22 3.83 -1.79
N SER A 145 -0.56 4.57 -2.85
CA SER A 145 -1.73 4.29 -3.70
C SER A 145 -1.63 2.92 -4.38
N GLU A 146 -0.44 2.56 -4.89
CA GLU A 146 -0.16 1.23 -5.45
C GLU A 146 -0.42 0.13 -4.42
N ALA A 147 0.05 0.29 -3.18
CA ALA A 147 -0.17 -0.67 -2.12
C ALA A 147 -1.64 -0.81 -1.71
N ILE A 148 -2.36 0.32 -1.57
CA ILE A 148 -3.81 0.33 -1.30
C ILE A 148 -4.55 -0.37 -2.44
N PHE A 149 -4.18 -0.13 -3.69
CA PHE A 149 -4.76 -0.82 -4.84
C PHE A 149 -4.57 -2.34 -4.74
N PHE A 150 -3.39 -2.84 -4.38
CA PHE A 150 -3.17 -4.28 -4.20
C PHE A 150 -3.99 -4.87 -3.05
N LEU A 151 -4.13 -4.14 -1.93
CA LEU A 151 -4.92 -4.57 -0.77
C LEU A 151 -6.43 -4.56 -1.02
N LEU A 152 -6.93 -3.63 -1.82
CA LEU A 152 -8.36 -3.47 -2.15
C LEU A 152 -8.76 -4.02 -3.52
N ARG A 153 -7.84 -4.70 -4.21
CA ARG A 153 -8.06 -5.19 -5.59
C ARG A 153 -9.29 -6.07 -5.73
N LYS A 154 -9.56 -6.93 -4.75
CA LYS A 154 -10.74 -7.78 -4.73
C LYS A 154 -11.67 -7.36 -3.60
N ARG A 155 -12.89 -6.96 -3.97
CA ARG A 155 -13.94 -6.58 -3.02
C ARG A 155 -14.36 -7.72 -2.08
N GLU A 156 -14.13 -8.98 -2.48
CA GLU A 156 -14.49 -10.17 -1.70
C GLU A 156 -13.70 -10.34 -0.39
N TRP A 157 -12.57 -9.64 -0.23
CA TRP A 157 -11.68 -9.84 0.92
C TRP A 157 -12.11 -9.08 2.18
N LEU A 158 -12.85 -7.98 2.01
CA LEU A 158 -13.31 -7.11 3.08
C LEU A 158 -14.81 -6.83 2.91
N SER A 159 -15.57 -7.00 3.99
CA SER A 159 -16.97 -6.57 4.01
C SER A 159 -17.04 -5.05 4.19
N THR A 160 -18.16 -4.46 3.81
CA THR A 160 -18.45 -3.04 4.03
C THR A 160 -18.51 -2.67 5.51
N GLU A 161 -18.80 -3.64 6.37
CA GLU A 161 -18.83 -3.45 7.83
C GLU A 161 -17.43 -3.38 8.44
N ASP A 162 -16.43 -4.02 7.81
CA ASP A 162 -15.08 -4.09 8.36
C ASP A 162 -14.25 -2.82 8.09
N LEU A 163 -14.57 -2.10 7.02
CA LEU A 163 -13.79 -0.95 6.57
C LEU A 163 -14.71 0.19 6.12
N GLN A 164 -14.75 1.24 6.93
CA GLN A 164 -15.39 2.52 6.60
C GLN A 164 -14.32 3.53 6.24
N ILE A 165 -14.40 4.11 5.03
CA ILE A 165 -13.41 5.05 4.52
C ILE A 165 -14.06 6.42 4.36
N GLU A 166 -13.47 7.43 4.98
CA GLU A 166 -13.84 8.82 4.75
C GLU A 166 -13.39 9.26 3.36
N TRP A 167 -14.35 9.55 2.48
CA TRP A 167 -14.06 9.90 1.09
C TRP A 167 -13.52 11.33 0.92
N ARG A 168 -13.82 12.24 1.86
CA ARG A 168 -13.49 13.67 1.74
C ARG A 168 -11.99 13.94 1.64
N PRO A 169 -11.12 13.38 2.52
CA PRO A 169 -9.68 13.61 2.42
C PRO A 169 -9.08 13.08 1.10
N LEU A 170 -9.62 11.98 0.59
CA LEU A 170 -9.21 11.42 -0.70
C LEU A 170 -9.63 12.31 -1.87
N TYR A 171 -10.84 12.89 -1.80
CA TYR A 171 -11.30 13.85 -2.79
C TYR A 171 -10.45 15.13 -2.79
N ASP A 172 -10.13 15.66 -1.62
CA ASP A 172 -9.29 16.86 -1.49
C ASP A 172 -7.88 16.59 -2.05
N LEU A 173 -7.31 15.41 -1.77
CA LEU A 173 -6.04 14.98 -2.35
C LEU A 173 -6.13 14.83 -3.87
N PHE A 174 -7.18 14.21 -4.39
CA PHE A 174 -7.40 14.07 -5.83
C PHE A 174 -7.54 15.44 -6.50
N HIS A 175 -8.33 16.34 -5.92
CA HIS A 175 -8.49 17.71 -6.39
C HIS A 175 -7.16 18.46 -6.36
N LEU A 176 -6.35 18.30 -5.31
CA LEU A 176 -5.00 18.87 -5.23
C LEU A 176 -4.09 18.32 -6.34
N LEU A 177 -4.10 17.02 -6.61
CA LEU A 177 -3.29 16.41 -7.65
C LEU A 177 -3.71 16.90 -9.04
N VAL A 178 -5.00 16.83 -9.36
CA VAL A 178 -5.53 17.22 -10.69
C VAL A 178 -5.39 18.73 -10.92
N SER A 179 -5.67 19.57 -9.91
CA SER A 179 -5.51 21.02 -10.03
C SER A 179 -4.05 21.45 -10.18
N ARG A 180 -3.10 20.77 -9.51
CA ARG A 180 -1.66 21.09 -9.59
C ARG A 180 -0.95 20.53 -10.80
N LEU A 181 -1.47 19.47 -11.44
CA LEU A 181 -0.99 19.06 -12.76
C LEU A 181 -1.34 20.09 -13.86
N SER A 182 -2.18 21.09 -13.57
CA SER A 182 -2.57 22.05 -14.60
C SER A 182 -1.64 23.27 -14.75
N LYS A 183 -1.05 23.89 -13.71
CA LYS A 183 -0.31 25.17 -13.93
C LYS A 183 0.93 25.54 -13.11
N LYS A 184 1.34 24.87 -12.02
CA LYS A 184 2.52 25.31 -11.24
C LYS A 184 3.05 24.22 -10.31
N GLY A 185 4.26 23.75 -10.58
CA GLY A 185 5.00 22.77 -9.77
C GLY A 185 5.47 23.30 -8.42
N GLU A 186 4.59 23.88 -7.61
CA GLU A 186 4.95 24.63 -6.39
C GLU A 186 4.86 23.83 -5.08
N LEU A 187 4.35 22.59 -5.06
CA LEU A 187 4.37 21.75 -3.83
C LEU A 187 5.04 20.37 -4.01
N PHE A 188 5.84 20.17 -5.07
CA PHE A 188 6.64 18.94 -5.29
C PHE A 188 8.07 19.30 -5.71
N ASN A 189 8.73 20.07 -4.87
CA ASN A 189 10.15 20.35 -4.94
C ASN A 189 10.88 19.32 -4.06
N THR A 190 10.92 18.05 -4.51
CA THR A 190 11.82 17.03 -3.94
C THR A 190 13.17 16.94 -4.64
N THR A 191 13.43 17.81 -5.63
CA THR A 191 14.80 18.19 -5.95
C THR A 191 15.25 19.20 -4.90
N THR A 192 16.17 18.80 -4.04
CA THR A 192 17.04 19.72 -3.32
C THR A 192 17.55 20.74 -4.32
N LYS A 193 17.04 21.97 -4.26
CA LYS A 193 17.69 23.11 -4.90
C LYS A 193 19.00 23.33 -4.14
N ASN A 194 20.00 22.50 -4.43
CA ASN A 194 21.37 22.88 -4.19
C ASN A 194 21.58 24.10 -5.09
N GLN A 195 21.58 25.25 -4.43
CA GLN A 195 21.98 26.53 -4.96
C GLN A 195 21.15 26.99 -6.17
N THR A 196 20.09 27.73 -5.87
CA THR A 196 19.84 28.93 -6.69
C THR A 196 20.98 29.90 -6.35
N GLU A 197 22.21 29.62 -6.82
CA GLU A 197 23.16 30.70 -6.98
C GLU A 197 22.51 31.63 -7.98
N ASN A 198 22.39 32.88 -7.55
CA ASN A 198 21.87 34.00 -8.30
C ASN A 198 22.47 33.95 -9.72
N THR A 199 21.72 33.43 -10.71
CA THR A 199 22.19 33.35 -12.09
C THR A 199 22.19 34.77 -12.64
N LYS A 200 23.22 35.54 -12.29
CA LYS A 200 23.67 36.67 -13.12
C LYS A 200 23.83 36.09 -14.53
N SER A 201 23.27 36.78 -15.54
CA SER A 201 23.40 36.37 -16.94
C SER A 201 24.86 35.99 -17.23
N PRO A 202 25.16 34.91 -17.99
CA PRO A 202 26.54 34.52 -18.30
C PRO A 202 27.38 35.66 -18.87
N LEU A 203 26.72 36.57 -19.61
CA LEU A 203 27.31 37.79 -20.14
C LEU A 203 27.67 38.79 -19.04
N ALA A 204 26.80 38.97 -18.04
CA ALA A 204 27.09 39.84 -16.88
C ALA A 204 28.27 39.33 -16.05
N MET A 205 28.41 38.01 -15.88
CA MET A 205 29.58 37.42 -15.21
C MET A 205 30.88 37.64 -15.99
N LEU A 206 30.86 37.50 -17.32
CA LEU A 206 32.03 37.74 -18.16
C LEU A 206 32.42 39.22 -18.17
N LEU A 207 31.44 40.11 -18.18
CA LEU A 207 31.67 41.55 -18.16
C LEU A 207 32.26 42.01 -16.81
N GLU A 208 31.75 41.48 -15.70
CA GLU A 208 32.26 41.73 -14.34
C GLU A 208 33.70 41.20 -14.20
N ALA A 209 33.99 39.99 -14.69
CA ALA A 209 35.35 39.43 -14.68
C ALA A 209 36.34 40.19 -15.59
N ALA A 210 35.89 40.70 -16.75
CA ALA A 210 36.71 41.51 -17.62
C ALA A 210 37.02 42.89 -17.01
N ALA A 211 36.03 43.49 -16.36
CA ALA A 211 36.15 44.74 -15.62
C ALA A 211 37.16 44.64 -14.47
N GLU A 212 37.09 43.58 -13.66
CA GLU A 212 38.04 43.33 -12.57
C GLU A 212 39.48 43.14 -13.06
N ARG A 213 39.68 42.41 -14.17
CA ARG A 213 41.02 42.17 -14.73
C ARG A 213 41.65 43.41 -15.33
N MET A 214 40.83 44.32 -15.87
CA MET A 214 41.30 45.53 -16.53
C MET A 214 41.30 46.74 -15.58
N GLY A 215 40.71 46.62 -14.39
CA GLY A 215 40.63 47.69 -13.38
C GLY A 215 39.66 48.83 -13.75
N TYR A 216 38.70 48.57 -14.65
CA TYR A 216 37.70 49.55 -15.09
C TYR A 216 36.32 49.20 -14.57
N GLU A 217 35.41 50.18 -14.56
CA GLU A 217 34.02 49.96 -14.20
C GLU A 217 33.28 49.15 -15.28
N VAL A 218 32.35 48.29 -14.86
CA VAL A 218 31.58 47.38 -15.73
C VAL A 218 30.85 48.14 -16.86
N SER A 219 30.34 49.33 -16.58
CA SER A 219 29.67 50.20 -17.57
C SER A 219 30.61 50.69 -18.67
N THR A 220 31.88 50.96 -18.34
CA THR A 220 32.88 51.42 -19.33
C THR A 220 33.27 50.28 -20.26
N VAL A 221 33.40 49.07 -19.72
CA VAL A 221 33.71 47.86 -20.50
C VAL A 221 32.55 47.51 -21.45
N ALA A 222 31.30 47.63 -21.01
CA ALA A 222 30.13 47.48 -21.86
C ALA A 222 30.13 48.47 -23.03
N GLN A 223 30.44 49.73 -22.76
CA GLN A 223 30.47 50.79 -23.77
C GLN A 223 31.56 50.58 -24.83
N TYR A 224 32.74 50.10 -24.45
CA TYR A 224 33.81 49.73 -25.39
C TYR A 224 33.44 48.55 -26.29
N LEU A 225 32.63 47.61 -25.78
CA LEU A 225 32.13 46.46 -26.53
C LEU A 225 30.85 46.77 -27.33
N GLY A 226 30.32 47.99 -27.24
CA GLY A 226 29.12 48.43 -27.95
C GLY A 226 27.82 47.82 -27.42
N ILE A 227 27.80 47.37 -26.15
CA ILE A 227 26.62 46.77 -25.50
C ILE A 227 25.90 47.87 -24.72
N GLU A 228 24.66 48.20 -25.11
CA GLU A 228 23.80 49.12 -24.34
C GLU A 228 23.21 48.40 -23.13
N MET A 229 23.62 48.82 -21.93
CA MET A 229 23.06 48.37 -20.66
C MET A 229 22.17 49.46 -20.06
N ASP A 230 20.95 49.13 -19.65
CA ASP A 230 20.13 50.06 -18.86
C ASP A 230 20.66 50.17 -17.42
N ALA A 231 20.26 51.23 -16.70
CA ALA A 231 20.76 51.59 -15.37
C ALA A 231 20.63 50.48 -14.28
N ASP A 232 19.87 49.41 -14.55
CA ASP A 232 19.72 48.22 -13.70
C ASP A 232 20.50 46.97 -14.21
N GLY A 233 21.38 47.13 -15.20
CA GLY A 233 22.29 46.07 -15.65
C GLY A 233 21.65 44.92 -16.43
N LEU A 234 20.47 45.14 -16.99
CA LEU A 234 19.82 44.21 -17.91
C LEU A 234 19.95 44.70 -19.36
N GLU A 235 20.31 43.78 -20.26
CA GLU A 235 20.38 43.99 -21.70
C GLU A 235 19.01 44.45 -22.23
N LYS A 236 18.99 45.52 -23.03
CA LYS A 236 17.83 45.82 -23.89
C LYS A 236 17.87 44.85 -25.07
N SER A 237 16.78 44.11 -25.24
CA SER A 237 16.57 43.20 -26.37
C SER A 237 16.36 43.93 -27.69
#